data_AF-A0A6G4ZQB6-F1
#
_entry.id   AF-A0A6G4ZQB6-F1
#
_cell.length_a   1.000
_cell.length_b   1.000
_cell.length_c   1.000
_cell.angle_alpha   90.00
_cell.angle_beta   90.00
_cell.angle_gamma   90.00
#
_symmetry.space_group_name_H-M   'P 1'
#
loop_
_entity.id
_entity.type
_entity.pdbx_description
1 polymer ?
#
loop_
_entity_poly.entity_id
_entity_poly.type
_entity_poly.pdbx_seq_one_letter_code
_entity_poly.pdbx_strand_id
1 'polypeptide(L)'
;MFIVNKISQGVDLGIRFTLEVLGASGAIWGTSEVVHLRNDENKDYWRVTAIVIGALAFIRFVYINLHDRKNKEETTELLPTKT
;
A
#
# COMPACT_ATOMS: atom_id res chain seq x y z
N MET A 1 -25.66 -0.89 10.88
CA MET A 1 -25.08 -1.15 9.54
C MET A 1 -24.03 -0.10 9.13
N PHE A 2 -24.32 1.20 9.24
CA PHE A 2 -23.36 2.28 8.90
C PHE A 2 -22.01 2.25 9.63
N ILE A 3 -22.01 2.01 10.96
CA ILE A 3 -20.77 1.99 11.75
C ILE A 3 -19.87 0.83 11.36
N VAL A 4 -20.43 -0.38 11.20
CA VAL A 4 -19.71 -1.58 10.80
C VAL A 4 -19.06 -1.40 9.42
N ASN A 5 -19.77 -0.77 8.48
CA ASN A 5 -19.25 -0.56 7.13
C ASN A 5 -18.05 0.40 7.11
N LYS A 6 -18.11 1.47 7.93
CA LYS A 6 -17.01 2.44 8.04
C LYS A 6 -15.76 1.83 8.71
N ILE A 7 -15.96 0.94 9.69
CA ILE A 7 -14.88 0.18 10.32
C ILE A 7 -14.24 -0.78 9.32
N SER A 8 -15.04 -1.55 8.57
CA SER A 8 -14.52 -2.47 7.54
C SER A 8 -13.67 -1.73 6.51
N GLN A 9 -14.16 -0.59 6.00
CA GLN A 9 -13.43 0.22 5.03
C GLN A 9 -12.07 0.72 5.56
N GLY A 10 -12.01 1.14 6.83
CA GLY A 10 -10.76 1.55 7.46
C GLY A 10 -9.78 0.39 7.62
N VAL A 11 -10.29 -0.79 7.99
CA VAL A 11 -9.49 -2.01 8.13
C VAL A 11 -8.93 -2.46 6.78
N ASP A 12 -9.75 -2.46 5.73
CA ASP A 12 -9.31 -2.85 4.38
C ASP A 12 -8.19 -1.95 3.85
N LEU A 13 -8.29 -0.64 4.09
CA LEU A 13 -7.25 0.32 3.72
C LEU A 13 -5.95 0.07 4.49
N GLY A 14 -6.05 -0.19 5.80
CA GLY A 14 -4.90 -0.48 6.66
C GLY A 14 -4.18 -1.78 6.29
N ILE A 15 -4.93 -2.84 5.97
CA ILE A 15 -4.38 -4.11 5.50
C ILE A 15 -3.64 -3.92 4.18
N ARG A 16 -4.26 -3.25 3.20
CA ARG A 16 -3.61 -2.99 1.91
C ARG A 16 -2.35 -2.14 2.06
N PHE A 17 -2.38 -1.09 2.88
CA PHE A 17 -1.19 -0.28 3.16
C PHE A 17 -0.06 -1.13 3.76
N THR A 18 -0.39 -1.97 4.73
CA THR A 18 0.60 -2.84 5.39
C THR A 18 1.20 -3.83 4.39
N LEU A 19 0.38 -4.48 3.57
CA LEU A 19 0.85 -5.49 2.62
C LEU A 19 1.64 -4.88 1.46
N GLU A 20 1.15 -3.78 0.89
CA GLU A 20 1.74 -3.21 -0.32
C GLU A 20 2.95 -2.32 -0.03
N VAL A 21 2.91 -1.53 1.05
CA VAL A 21 3.96 -0.53 1.35
C VAL A 21 4.96 -1.07 2.36
N LEU A 22 4.47 -1.43 3.56
CA LEU A 22 5.34 -1.95 4.61
C LEU A 22 5.89 -3.33 4.23
N GLY A 23 5.07 -4.16 3.56
CA GLY A 23 5.48 -5.45 3.01
C GLY A 23 6.54 -5.33 1.93
N ALA A 24 6.41 -4.39 0.98
CA ALA A 24 7.42 -4.18 -0.06
C ALA A 24 8.77 -3.69 0.52
N SER A 25 8.72 -2.69 1.41
CA SER A 25 9.92 -2.19 2.10
C SER A 25 10.58 -3.30 2.94
N GLY A 26 9.77 -4.05 3.70
CA GLY A 26 10.23 -5.15 4.54
C GLY A 26 10.81 -6.31 3.73
N ALA A 27 10.24 -6.61 2.55
CA ALA A 27 10.76 -7.63 1.65
C ALA A 27 12.16 -7.28 1.15
N ILE A 28 12.42 -6.05 0.71
CA ILE A 28 13.77 -5.64 0.27
C ILE A 28 14.77 -5.69 1.43
N TRP A 29 14.39 -5.17 2.60
CA TRP A 29 15.25 -5.21 3.78
C TRP A 29 15.57 -6.64 4.22
N GLY A 30 14.54 -7.50 4.35
CA GLY A 30 14.70 -8.88 4.79
C GLY A 30 15.37 -9.79 3.76
N THR A 31 15.04 -9.66 2.48
CA THR A 31 15.69 -10.46 1.43
C THR A 31 17.17 -10.17 1.34
N SER A 32 17.59 -8.89 1.48
CA SER A 32 19.01 -8.51 1.45
C SER A 32 19.85 -9.22 2.53
N GLU A 33 19.23 -9.58 3.66
CA GLU A 33 19.85 -10.34 4.74
C GLU A 33 19.95 -11.83 4.40
N VAL A 34 18.86 -12.44 3.94
CA VAL A 34 18.80 -13.88 3.62
C VAL A 34 19.78 -14.24 2.50
N VAL A 35 19.93 -13.38 1.51
CA VAL A 35 20.84 -13.60 0.37
C VAL A 35 22.28 -13.17 0.67
N HIS A 36 22.59 -12.81 1.91
CA HIS A 36 23.92 -12.36 2.36
C HIS A 36 24.49 -11.15 1.59
N LEU A 37 23.61 -10.37 0.94
CA LEU A 37 24.01 -9.14 0.24
C LEU A 37 24.22 -7.98 1.22
N ARG A 38 23.57 -8.02 2.40
CA ARG A 38 23.70 -7.01 3.44
C ARG A 38 24.79 -7.40 4.45
N ASN A 39 25.78 -6.54 4.60
CA ASN A 39 26.86 -6.61 5.58
C ASN A 39 26.90 -5.32 6.42
N ASP A 40 27.74 -5.28 7.45
CA ASP A 40 27.78 -4.12 8.38
C ASP A 40 28.23 -2.83 7.70
N GLU A 41 29.05 -2.93 6.64
CA GLU A 41 29.53 -1.77 5.88
C GLU A 41 28.47 -1.20 4.94
N ASN A 42 27.60 -2.03 4.35
CA ASN A 42 26.63 -1.60 3.34
C ASN A 42 25.18 -1.49 3.85
N LYS A 43 24.97 -1.72 5.15
CA LYS A 43 23.64 -1.71 5.80
C LYS A 43 22.85 -0.44 5.52
N ASP A 44 23.51 0.72 5.51
CA ASP A 44 22.85 2.01 5.27
C ASP A 44 22.37 2.15 3.82
N TYR A 45 23.08 1.58 2.83
CA TYR A 45 22.60 1.53 1.45
C TYR A 45 21.31 0.70 1.34
N TRP A 46 21.24 -0.45 2.02
CA TRP A 46 20.03 -1.27 2.04
C TRP A 46 18.86 -0.60 2.77
N ARG A 47 19.12 0.26 3.76
CA ARG A 47 18.08 1.08 4.42
C ARG A 47 17.48 2.05 3.42
N VAL A 48 18.34 2.79 2.72
CA VAL A 48 17.90 3.75 1.70
C VAL A 48 17.14 3.05 0.59
N THR A 49 17.63 1.91 0.08
CA THR A 49 16.93 1.12 -0.95
C THR A 49 15.55 0.66 -0.48
N ALA A 50 15.43 0.13 0.74
CA ALA A 50 14.15 -0.28 1.30
C ALA A 50 13.17 0.90 1.41
N ILE A 51 13.65 2.07 1.86
CA ILE A 51 12.86 3.31 1.93
C ILE A 51 12.41 3.77 0.54
N VAL A 52 13.30 3.77 -0.45
CA VAL A 52 12.98 4.17 -1.83
C VAL A 52 11.93 3.25 -2.43
N ILE A 53 12.08 1.93 -2.28
CA ILE A 53 11.08 0.96 -2.75
C ILE A 53 9.77 1.12 -2.00
N GLY A 54 9.80 1.33 -0.68
CA GLY A 54 8.62 1.66 0.12
C GLY A 54 7.91 2.93 -0.36
N ALA A 55 8.66 3.98 -0.71
CA ALA A 55 8.11 5.23 -1.23
C ALA A 55 7.45 5.05 -2.60
N LEU A 56 8.07 4.28 -3.52
CA LEU A 56 7.49 3.95 -4.81
C LEU A 56 6.20 3.12 -4.65
N ALA A 57 6.21 2.13 -3.75
CA ALA A 57 5.03 1.35 -3.41
C ALA A 57 3.93 2.23 -2.81
N PHE A 58 4.28 3.21 -1.99
CA PHE A 58 3.34 4.18 -1.44
C PHE A 58 2.71 5.08 -2.51
N ILE A 59 3.51 5.59 -3.46
CA ILE A 59 2.99 6.39 -4.58
C ILE A 59 1.99 5.56 -5.39
N ARG A 60 2.33 4.30 -5.71
CA ARG A 60 1.42 3.37 -6.39
C ARG A 60 0.14 3.13 -5.58
N PHE A 61 0.27 2.88 -4.27
CA PHE A 61 -0.86 2.67 -3.37
C PHE A 61 -1.81 3.87 -3.40
N VAL A 62 -1.29 5.10 -3.27
CA VAL A 62 -2.10 6.32 -3.32
C VAL A 62 -2.79 6.46 -4.68
N TYR A 63 -2.07 6.24 -5.77
CA TYR A 63 -2.64 6.32 -7.12
C TYR A 63 -3.83 5.37 -7.31
N ILE A 64 -3.67 4.10 -6.94
CA ILE A 64 -4.73 3.07 -7.06
C ILE A 64 -5.92 3.41 -6.17
N ASN A 65 -5.69 3.74 -4.90
CA ASN A 65 -6.80 4.01 -3.96
C ASN A 65 -7.56 5.30 -4.31
N LEU A 66 -6.90 6.31 -4.87
CA LEU A 66 -7.58 7.51 -5.37
C LEU A 66 -8.38 7.22 -6.65
N HIS A 67 -7.82 6.43 -7.56
CA HIS A 67 -8.50 6.05 -8.79
C HIS A 67 -9.75 5.19 -8.52
N ASP A 68 -9.64 4.22 -7.61
CA ASP A 68 -10.76 3.37 -7.18
C ASP A 68 -11.90 4.19 -6.56
N ARG A 69 -11.59 5.30 -5.88
CA ARG A 69 -12.62 6.19 -5.33
C ARG A 69 -13.37 6.94 -6.43
N LYS A 70 -12.64 7.51 -7.39
CA LYS A 70 -13.25 8.20 -8.54
C LYS A 70 -14.14 7.27 -9.36
N ASN A 71 -13.68 6.06 -9.63
CA ASN A 71 -14.46 5.07 -10.39
C ASN A 71 -15.77 4.68 -9.68
N LYS A 72 -15.76 4.60 -8.35
CA LYS A 72 -16.97 4.32 -7.56
C LYS A 72 -17.95 5.50 -7.58
N GLU A 73 -17.45 6.73 -7.53
CA GLU A 73 -18.25 7.95 -7.63
C GLU A 73 -18.93 8.03 -9.00
N GLU A 74 -18.16 7.87 -10.09
CA GLU A 74 -18.67 7.84 -11.47
C GLU A 74 -19.69 6.71 -11.70
N THR A 75 -19.42 5.51 -11.20
CA THR A 75 -20.38 4.39 -11.29
C THR A 75 -21.68 4.68 -10.54
N THR A 76 -21.62 5.41 -9.43
CA THR A 76 -22.81 5.77 -8.66
C THR A 76 -23.66 6.80 -9.38
N GLU A 77 -23.05 7.70 -10.16
CA GLU A 77 -23.75 8.67 -11.00
C GLU A 77 -24.39 8.03 -12.25
N LEU A 78 -23.74 7.02 -12.82
CA LEU A 78 -24.22 6.31 -14.02
C LEU A 78 -25.31 5.27 -13.73
N LEU A 79 -25.45 4.84 -12.47
CA LEU A 79 -26.58 4.00 -12.07
C LEU A 79 -27.81 4.90 -11.87
N PRO A 80 -28.86 4.79 -12.71
CA PRO A 80 -30.08 5.55 -12.45
C PRO A 80 -30.56 5.15 -11.05
N THR A 81 -30.83 6.16 -10.21
CA THR A 81 -31.44 5.98 -8.89
C THR A 81 -32.64 5.06 -9.04
N LYS A 82 -32.47 3.77 -8.70
CA LYS A 82 -33.57 2.82 -8.63
C LYS A 82 -34.44 3.28 -7.47
N THR A 83 -35.52 3.98 -7.81
CA THR A 83 -36.77 4.07 -7.03
C THR A 83 -37.24 2.69 -6.63
#